data_AF-A0A7C2C494-F1
#
_entry.id   AF-A0A7C2C494-F1
#
_cell.length_a   1.000
_cell.length_b   1.000
_cell.length_c   1.000
_cell.angle_alpha   90.00
_cell.angle_beta   90.00
_cell.angle_gamma   90.00
#
_symmetry.space_group_name_H-M   'P 1'
#
loop_
_entity.id
_entity.type
_entity.pdbx_description
1 polymer ?
#
loop_
_entity_poly.entity_id
_entity_poly.type
_entity_poly.pdbx_seq_one_letter_code
_entity_poly.pdbx_strand_id
1 'polypeptide(L)'
;MYDKFIKFLIFIQILIIFYLGFIIVKEKIKNKPIKEEIGVYKNYIEKLEQENKKLKEKLEYLSDPENLKKDMKEKFNLVEPGEKVIILPQNF
;
A
#
# COMPACT_ATOMS: atom_id res chain seq x y z
N MET A 1 10.14 -57.97 27.67
CA MET A 1 9.81 -57.80 26.24
C MET A 1 8.86 -56.62 26.02
N TYR A 2 7.82 -56.46 26.85
CA TYR A 2 6.90 -55.32 26.86
C TYR A 2 7.58 -53.94 27.01
N ASP A 3 8.55 -53.78 27.91
CA ASP A 3 9.19 -52.46 28.12
C ASP A 3 9.97 -51.95 26.90
N LYS A 4 10.59 -52.85 26.13
CA LYS A 4 11.29 -52.48 24.90
C LYS A 4 10.29 -52.03 23.82
N PHE A 5 9.12 -52.67 23.77
CA PHE A 5 8.04 -52.31 22.85
C PHE A 5 7.43 -50.96 23.20
N ILE A 6 7.16 -50.70 24.49
CA ILE A 6 6.65 -49.40 24.95
C ILE A 6 7.66 -48.28 24.67
N LYS A 7 8.95 -48.49 24.95
CA LYS A 7 10.01 -47.51 24.63
C LYS A 7 10.10 -47.22 23.12
N PHE A 8 9.90 -48.22 22.28
CA PHE A 8 9.86 -48.07 20.83
C PHE A 8 8.65 -47.24 20.36
N LEU A 9 7.45 -47.49 20.92
CA LEU A 9 6.26 -46.69 20.62
C LEU A 9 6.40 -45.22 21.05
N ILE A 10 7.00 -44.96 22.22
CA ILE A 10 7.28 -43.60 22.69
C ILE A 10 8.26 -42.90 21.75
N PHE A 11 9.30 -43.59 21.29
CA PHE A 11 10.26 -43.04 20.33
C PHE A 11 9.60 -42.67 19.00
N ILE A 12 8.70 -43.50 18.49
CA ILE A 12 7.91 -43.21 17.29
C ILE A 12 7.01 -41.98 17.49
N GLN A 13 6.33 -41.87 18.64
CA GLN A 13 5.51 -40.69 18.93
C GLN A 13 6.35 -39.40 18.94
N ILE A 14 7.54 -39.44 19.53
CA ILE A 14 8.46 -38.30 19.54
C ILE A 14 8.84 -37.92 18.10
N LEU A 15 9.19 -38.89 17.25
CA LEU A 15 9.50 -38.63 15.85
C LEU A 15 8.32 -38.02 15.07
N ILE A 16 7.09 -38.49 15.33
CA ILE A 16 5.88 -37.93 14.71
C ILE A 16 5.70 -36.47 15.12
N ILE A 17 5.88 -36.14 16.40
CA ILE A 17 5.78 -34.76 16.90
C ILE A 17 6.82 -33.86 16.22
N PHE A 18 8.08 -34.31 16.11
CA PHE A 18 9.12 -33.56 15.41
C PHE A 18 8.80 -33.37 13.92
N TYR A 19 8.28 -34.40 13.26
CA TYR A 19 7.91 -34.34 11.85
C TYR A 19 6.76 -33.36 11.60
N LEU A 20 5.73 -33.37 12.44
CA LEU A 20 4.63 -32.41 12.37
C LEU A 20 5.12 -30.97 12.61
N GLY A 21 5.99 -30.76 13.59
CA GLY A 21 6.64 -29.48 13.82
C GLY A 21 7.41 -28.97 12.61
N PHE A 22 8.16 -29.86 11.94
CA PHE A 22 8.91 -29.53 10.73
C PHE A 22 8.00 -29.11 9.57
N ILE A 23 6.87 -29.80 9.35
CA ILE A 23 5.88 -29.43 8.32
C ILE A 23 5.35 -28.01 8.56
N ILE A 24 4.96 -27.70 9.80
CA ILE A 24 4.38 -26.38 10.15
C ILE A 24 5.40 -25.26 9.92
N VAL A 25 6.66 -25.46 10.30
CA VAL A 25 7.72 -24.48 10.07
C VAL A 25 7.97 -24.27 8.58
N LYS A 26 8.05 -25.37 7.80
CA LYS A 26 8.26 -25.32 6.36
C LYS A 26 7.12 -24.56 5.64
N GLU A 27 5.89 -24.80 6.05
CA GLU A 27 4.71 -24.13 5.49
C GLU A 27 4.69 -22.63 5.83
N LYS A 28 5.00 -22.26 7.08
CA LYS A 28 5.12 -20.85 7.48
C LYS A 28 6.21 -20.11 6.72
N ILE A 29 7.38 -20.73 6.52
CA ILE A 29 8.48 -20.11 5.76
C ILE A 29 8.10 -19.93 4.29
N LYS A 30 7.48 -20.95 3.68
CA LYS A 30 7.05 -20.89 2.27
C LYS A 30 5.97 -19.83 2.03
N ASN A 31 5.06 -19.63 2.98
CA ASN A 31 3.92 -18.72 2.83
C ASN A 31 4.18 -17.29 3.31
N LYS A 32 5.31 -17.03 3.99
CA LYS A 32 5.69 -15.69 4.43
C LYS A 32 5.90 -14.69 3.27
N PRO A 33 6.69 -15.00 2.21
CA PRO A 33 6.89 -14.05 1.11
C PRO A 33 5.59 -13.73 0.36
N ILE A 34 4.71 -14.72 0.18
CA ILE A 34 3.43 -14.54 -0.52
C ILE A 34 2.52 -13.55 0.20
N LYS A 35 2.46 -13.59 1.54
CA LYS A 35 1.65 -12.65 2.32
C LYS A 35 2.19 -11.22 2.28
N GLU A 36 3.51 -11.09 2.29
CA GLU A 36 4.19 -9.79 2.19
C GLU A 36 3.97 -9.17 0.81
N GLU A 37 4.12 -9.96 -0.26
CA GLU A 37 3.85 -9.53 -1.65
C GLU A 37 2.40 -9.07 -1.83
N ILE A 38 1.42 -9.83 -1.33
CA ILE A 38 0.00 -9.43 -1.39
C ILE A 38 -0.24 -8.09 -0.69
N GLY A 39 0.40 -7.86 0.47
CA GLY A 39 0.31 -6.59 1.18
C GLY A 39 0.88 -5.42 0.38
N VAL A 40 2.04 -5.61 -0.25
CA VAL A 40 2.68 -4.60 -1.11
C VAL A 40 1.80 -4.29 -2.32
N TYR A 41 1.28 -5.31 -3.02
CA TYR A 41 0.41 -5.10 -4.17
C TYR A 41 -0.90 -4.42 -3.79
N LYS A 42 -1.49 -4.76 -2.64
CA LYS A 42 -2.69 -4.10 -2.14
C LYS A 42 -2.46 -2.61 -1.88
N ASN A 43 -1.34 -2.26 -1.23
CA ASN A 43 -0.98 -0.87 -0.98
C ASN A 43 -0.73 -0.10 -2.29
N TYR A 44 -0.13 -0.76 -3.28
CA TYR A 44 0.12 -0.15 -4.59
C TYR A 44 -1.20 0.13 -5.34
N ILE A 45 -2.16 -0.80 -5.29
CA ILE A 45 -3.49 -0.61 -5.86
C ILE A 45 -4.20 0.56 -5.17
N GLU A 46 -4.21 0.61 -3.84
CA GLU A 46 -4.86 1.69 -3.09
C GLU A 46 -4.24 3.06 -3.43
N LYS A 47 -2.91 3.13 -3.56
CA LYS A 47 -2.22 4.35 -3.97
C LYS A 47 -2.62 4.79 -5.39
N LEU A 48 -2.67 3.85 -6.33
CA LEU A 48 -3.09 4.13 -7.71
C LEU A 48 -4.54 4.60 -7.79
N GLU A 49 -5.44 4.02 -7.00
CA GLU A 49 -6.84 4.44 -6.94
C GLU A 49 -6.96 5.88 -6.40
N GLN A 50 -6.20 6.22 -5.36
CA GLN A 50 -6.15 7.59 -4.83
C GLN A 50 -5.58 8.58 -5.85
N GLU A 51 -4.49 8.22 -6.54
CA GLU A 51 -3.89 9.06 -7.59
C GLU A 51 -4.86 9.26 -8.76
N ASN A 52 -5.52 8.21 -9.21
CA ASN A 52 -6.53 8.27 -10.26
C ASN A 52 -7.70 9.17 -9.85
N LYS A 53 -8.20 9.04 -8.61
CA LYS A 53 -9.25 9.92 -8.08
C LYS A 53 -8.84 11.38 -8.11
N LYS A 54 -7.64 11.72 -7.59
CA LYS A 54 -7.10 13.08 -7.60
C LYS A 54 -6.94 13.63 -9.03
N LEU A 55 -6.46 12.80 -9.96
CA LEU A 55 -6.31 13.19 -11.35
C LEU A 55 -7.66 13.46 -12.02
N LYS A 56 -8.69 12.65 -11.73
CA LYS A 56 -10.05 12.88 -12.22
C LYS A 56 -10.65 14.15 -11.67
N GLU A 57 -10.55 14.38 -10.37
CA GLU A 57 -11.01 15.62 -9.73
C GLU A 57 -10.31 16.85 -10.33
N LYS A 58 -9.00 16.75 -10.60
CA LYS A 58 -8.25 17.82 -11.27
C LYS A 58 -8.69 18.04 -12.72
N LEU A 59 -8.94 16.97 -13.47
CA LEU A 59 -9.46 17.06 -14.83
C LEU A 59 -10.84 17.70 -14.86
N GLU A 60 -11.71 17.33 -13.94
CA GLU A 60 -13.05 17.92 -13.79
C GLU A 60 -12.95 19.41 -13.44
N TYR A 61 -12.10 19.78 -12.48
CA TYR A 61 -11.84 21.18 -12.12
C TYR A 61 -11.38 22.00 -13.34
N LEU A 62 -10.38 21.49 -14.08
CA LEU A 62 -9.81 22.16 -15.25
C LEU A 62 -10.71 22.10 -16.50
N SER A 63 -11.78 21.30 -16.48
CA SER A 63 -12.73 21.24 -17.60
C SER A 63 -13.59 22.50 -17.70
N ASP A 64 -13.75 23.23 -16.59
CA ASP A 64 -14.37 24.55 -16.57
C ASP A 64 -13.36 25.61 -17.08
N PRO A 65 -13.67 26.33 -18.18
CA PRO A 65 -12.80 27.35 -18.75
C PRO A 65 -12.36 28.43 -17.75
N GLU A 66 -13.20 28.81 -16.79
CA GLU A 66 -12.85 29.82 -15.77
C GLU A 66 -11.82 29.29 -14.78
N ASN A 67 -11.95 28.03 -14.37
CA ASN A 67 -10.98 27.36 -13.51
C ASN A 67 -9.64 27.15 -14.24
N LEU A 68 -9.68 26.76 -15.51
CA LEU A 68 -8.48 26.65 -16.34
C LEU A 68 -7.77 28.01 -16.45
N LYS A 69 -8.53 29.07 -16.73
CA LYS A 69 -8.00 30.43 -16.82
C LYS A 69 -7.38 30.88 -15.49
N LYS A 70 -8.04 30.60 -14.38
CA LYS A 70 -7.51 30.88 -13.03
C LYS A 70 -6.21 30.12 -12.76
N ASP A 71 -6.16 28.82 -13.03
CA ASP A 71 -4.95 27.98 -12.85
C ASP A 71 -3.79 28.50 -13.71
N MET A 72 -4.07 28.92 -14.95
CA MET A 72 -3.06 29.55 -15.82
C MET A 72 -2.60 30.91 -15.29
N LYS A 73 -3.52 31.77 -14.82
CA LYS A 73 -3.16 33.06 -14.22
C LYS A 73 -2.26 32.89 -13.02
N GLU A 74 -2.58 31.96 -12.13
CA GLU A 74 -1.79 31.65 -10.95
C GLU A 74 -0.42 31.07 -11.30
N LYS A 75 -0.37 30.08 -12.21
CA LYS A 75 0.86 29.37 -12.56
C LYS A 75 1.87 30.24 -13.33
N PHE A 76 1.38 31.19 -14.12
CA PHE A 76 2.22 32.06 -14.95
C PHE A 76 2.24 33.52 -14.46
N ASN A 77 1.65 33.81 -13.29
CA ASN A 77 1.48 35.17 -12.75
C ASN A 77 0.89 36.15 -13.79
N LEU A 78 -0.12 35.70 -14.55
CA LEU A 78 -0.76 36.52 -15.59
C LEU A 78 -1.84 37.41 -14.97
N VAL A 79 -1.94 38.63 -15.48
CA VAL A 79 -2.89 39.66 -15.04
C VAL A 79 -3.54 40.24 -16.29
N GLU A 80 -4.86 40.34 -16.30
CA GLU A 80 -5.57 40.97 -17.41
C GLU A 80 -5.48 42.50 -17.34
N PRO A 81 -5.51 43.20 -18.49
CA PRO A 81 -5.51 44.66 -18.51
C PRO A 81 -6.68 45.22 -17.69
N GLY A 82 -6.38 45.94 -16.60
CA GLY A 82 -7.37 46.53 -15.69
C GLY A 82 -7.60 45.78 -14.37
N GLU A 83 -7.01 44.60 -14.18
CA GLU A 83 -7.05 43.90 -12.88
C GLU A 83 -6.10 44.55 -11.85
N LYS A 84 -6.60 44.78 -10.63
CA LYS A 84 -5.77 45.26 -9.50
C LYS A 84 -5.19 44.08 -8.73
N VAL A 85 -3.87 43.93 -8.76
CA VAL A 85 -3.15 42.93 -7.96
C VAL A 85 -2.80 43.52 -6.59
N ILE A 86 -3.12 42.79 -5.52
CA ILE A 86 -2.73 43.14 -4.14
C ILE A 86 -1.70 42.10 -3.69
N ILE A 87 -0.47 42.54 -3.44
CA ILE A 87 0.60 41.69 -2.89
C ILE A 87 0.62 41.89 -1.38
N LEU A 88 0.32 40.83 -0.62
CA LEU A 88 0.39 40.85 0.84
C LEU A 88 1.78 40.39 1.29
N PRO A 89 2.46 41.13 2.19
CA PRO A 89 3.72 40.68 2.79
C PRO A 89 3.47 39.48 3.72
N GLN A 90 4.45 38.59 3.82
CA GLN A 90 4.37 37.29 4.53
C GLN A 90 4.14 37.37 6.06
N ASN A 91 4.01 38.57 6.63
CA ASN A 91 4.00 38.81 8.08
C ASN A 91 2.64 39.31 8.60
N PHE A 92 1.52 38.84 8.02
CA PHE A 92 0.17 39.08 8.56
C PHE A 92 -0.34 37.86 9.32
#